data_AF-A0A962EFZ1-F1
#
_entry.id   AF-A0A962EFZ1-F1
#
_cell.length_a   1.000
_cell.length_b   1.000
_cell.length_c   1.000
_cell.angle_alpha   90.00
_cell.angle_beta   90.00
_cell.angle_gamma   90.00
#
_symmetry.space_group_name_H-M   'P 1'
#
loop_
_entity.id
_entity.type
_entity.pdbx_description
1 polymer ?
#
loop_
_entity_poly.entity_id
_entity_poly.type
_entity_poly.pdbx_seq_one_letter_code
_entity_poly.pdbx_strand_id
1 'polypeptide(L)'
;SLEDGEQLAADATAFDGIHLDWMQGIPGKLMVATQVELRAVGDIRPESVLAGLSPNGKTMVASRVADHAAWIFTDFKIENGFSRFLVLNEAMTQRQAGRTVQRLLEIESYRMMALLGLPVAKEVGRWLYSSERQLADLMDQINRAGSPEDERLALSALSTLASEVEHSVARTTFRFGAAKAYHSLVMQRIEELRESRISGLPTFNEFMQRRLLPGMNTCEAISRRQEELSARVARNSQLLRTRVDIELERQNQELLAQMNQRARLQLRLQETVEGLSVVVLTYYGSQLVAYLAKGSKHLHHLDTDIITAVSIPLIAVVVAWATWRRRRTINEE
;
A
#
# COMPACT_ATOMS: atom_id res chain seq x y z
N SER A 1 45.81 0.97 34.05
CA SER A 1 45.70 2.37 34.47
C SER A 1 46.89 3.09 33.87
N LEU A 2 46.67 3.87 32.82
CA LEU A 2 47.70 4.77 32.30
C LEU A 2 47.83 5.96 33.28
N GLU A 3 49.05 6.46 33.50
CA GLU A 3 49.26 7.64 34.33
C GLU A 3 48.91 8.92 33.56
N ASP A 4 48.50 9.98 34.27
CA ASP A 4 48.18 11.29 33.67
C ASP A 4 49.39 11.82 32.89
N GLY A 5 49.26 11.93 31.57
CA GLY A 5 50.27 12.51 30.69
C GLY A 5 51.06 11.52 29.82
N GLU A 6 50.80 10.22 29.90
CA GLU A 6 51.41 9.27 28.95
C GLU A 6 50.90 9.48 27.52
N GLN A 7 51.83 9.53 26.55
CA GLN A 7 51.48 9.55 25.14
C GLN A 7 50.89 8.20 24.73
N LEU A 8 49.58 8.19 24.50
CA LEU A 8 48.90 7.07 23.85
C LEU A 8 49.56 6.83 22.48
N ALA A 9 49.93 5.57 22.20
CA ALA A 9 50.38 5.16 20.89
C ALA A 9 49.33 5.55 19.82
N ALA A 10 49.76 5.82 18.58
CA ALA A 10 48.85 6.33 17.54
C ALA A 10 47.65 5.40 17.24
N ASP A 11 47.78 4.12 17.54
CA ASP A 11 46.79 3.08 17.43
C ASP A 11 45.93 2.88 18.69
N ALA A 12 46.33 3.44 19.82
CA ALA A 12 45.61 3.30 21.08
C ALA A 12 44.20 3.94 21.02
N THR A 13 43.26 3.26 21.62
CA THR A 13 41.83 3.56 21.62
C THR A 13 41.36 3.90 23.03
N ALA A 14 40.21 4.56 23.11
CA ALA A 14 39.57 4.82 24.41
C ALA A 14 39.25 3.53 25.19
N PHE A 15 39.12 2.38 24.50
CA PHE A 15 38.88 1.09 25.14
C PHE A 15 40.12 0.51 25.84
N ASP A 16 41.33 0.90 25.44
CA ASP A 16 42.55 0.43 26.11
C ASP A 16 42.68 0.98 27.56
N GLY A 17 41.94 2.05 27.86
CA GLY A 17 41.82 2.62 29.20
C GLY A 17 40.66 2.06 30.04
N ILE A 18 39.81 1.21 29.49
CA ILE A 18 38.59 0.70 30.14
C ILE A 18 38.72 -0.81 30.40
N HIS A 19 38.22 -1.28 31.54
CA HIS A 19 38.19 -2.71 31.84
C HIS A 19 37.30 -3.47 30.84
N LEU A 20 37.88 -4.46 30.15
CA LEU A 20 37.19 -5.31 29.16
C LEU A 20 35.91 -5.96 29.73
N ASP A 21 35.90 -6.30 31.01
CA ASP A 21 34.76 -6.92 31.70
C ASP A 21 33.52 -6.01 31.72
N TRP A 22 33.72 -4.68 31.79
CA TRP A 22 32.61 -3.73 31.75
C TRP A 22 31.96 -3.70 30.36
N MET A 23 32.76 -3.79 29.29
CA MET A 23 32.24 -3.81 27.92
C MET A 23 31.44 -5.08 27.64
N GLN A 24 31.87 -6.24 28.16
CA GLN A 24 31.13 -7.50 28.02
C GLN A 24 29.79 -7.51 28.76
N GLY A 25 29.65 -6.68 29.81
CA GLY A 25 28.42 -6.55 30.59
C GLY A 25 27.35 -5.63 29.99
N ILE A 26 27.67 -4.84 28.96
CA ILE A 26 26.72 -3.90 28.35
C ILE A 26 25.75 -4.67 27.43
N PRO A 27 24.43 -4.68 27.71
CA PRO A 27 23.48 -5.40 26.88
C PRO A 27 23.30 -4.72 25.52
N GLY A 28 23.12 -5.52 24.47
CA GLY A 28 22.81 -5.04 23.12
C GLY A 28 23.94 -5.26 22.12
N LYS A 29 23.93 -4.47 21.03
CA LYS A 29 24.97 -4.50 19.98
C LYS A 29 25.60 -3.13 19.88
N LEU A 30 26.92 -3.08 19.76
CA LEU A 30 27.66 -1.85 19.49
C LEU A 30 27.20 -1.27 18.15
N MET A 31 26.59 -0.09 18.19
CA MET A 31 26.12 0.60 16.98
C MET A 31 27.18 1.57 16.45
N VAL A 32 27.84 2.30 17.34
CA VAL A 32 28.81 3.35 17.03
C VAL A 32 29.88 3.36 18.10
N ALA A 33 31.13 3.43 17.69
CA ALA A 33 32.25 3.75 18.56
C ALA A 33 33.01 4.94 17.97
N THR A 34 33.21 5.95 18.81
CA THR A 34 33.81 7.21 18.39
C THR A 34 34.88 7.62 19.38
N GLN A 35 36.08 7.87 18.89
CA GLN A 35 37.19 8.39 19.65
C GLN A 35 37.32 9.88 19.37
N VAL A 36 37.27 10.67 20.44
CA VAL A 36 37.47 12.12 20.37
C VAL A 36 38.71 12.47 21.17
N GLU A 37 39.73 12.97 20.48
CA GLU A 37 40.93 13.50 21.12
C GLU A 37 40.79 15.02 21.24
N LEU A 38 40.69 15.52 22.47
CA LEU A 38 40.62 16.95 22.77
C LEU A 38 41.98 17.41 23.31
N ARG A 39 42.62 18.34 22.60
CA ARG A 39 43.92 18.92 22.97
C ARG A 39 43.86 20.44 22.98
N ALA A 40 44.79 21.09 23.66
CA ALA A 40 45.01 22.51 23.46
C ALA A 40 45.82 22.74 22.17
N VAL A 41 45.61 23.87 21.51
CA VAL A 41 46.44 24.28 20.34
C VAL A 41 47.93 24.42 20.69
N GLY A 42 48.25 24.65 21.97
CA GLY A 42 49.62 24.66 22.47
C GLY A 42 50.30 23.29 22.44
N ASP A 43 49.54 22.19 22.54
CA ASP A 43 50.07 20.83 22.53
C ASP A 43 50.34 20.36 21.09
N ILE A 44 49.39 20.66 20.19
CA ILE A 44 49.45 20.30 18.77
C ILE A 44 49.00 21.50 17.95
N ARG A 45 49.88 21.98 17.07
CA ARG A 45 49.57 23.10 16.18
C ARG A 45 48.67 22.67 15.02
N PRO A 46 47.62 23.43 14.66
CA PRO A 46 46.80 23.15 13.49
C PRO A 46 47.62 23.04 12.19
N GLU A 47 48.69 23.83 12.06
CA GLU A 47 49.54 23.81 10.86
C GLU A 47 50.30 22.49 10.71
N SER A 48 50.72 21.84 11.81
CA SER A 48 51.41 20.55 11.73
C SER A 48 50.45 19.43 11.33
N VAL A 49 49.21 19.48 11.83
CA VAL A 49 48.15 18.58 11.39
C VAL A 49 47.90 18.78 9.89
N LEU A 50 47.68 20.02 9.44
CA LEU A 50 47.44 20.36 8.04
C LEU A 50 48.58 19.93 7.12
N ALA A 51 49.83 20.12 7.53
CA ALA A 51 51.00 19.69 6.77
C ALA A 51 51.05 18.16 6.59
N GLY A 52 50.62 17.40 7.61
CA GLY A 52 50.52 15.94 7.56
C GLY A 52 49.40 15.40 6.65
N LEU A 53 48.51 16.26 6.15
CA LEU A 53 47.34 15.84 5.34
C LEU A 53 47.60 15.77 3.83
N SER A 54 48.75 16.25 3.32
CA SER A 54 49.07 16.25 1.87
C SER A 54 50.02 15.09 1.48
N PRO A 55 49.93 14.47 0.28
CA PRO A 55 48.78 14.15 -0.57
C PRO A 55 48.57 12.63 -0.62
N ASN A 56 48.23 11.98 0.50
CA ASN A 56 48.00 10.52 0.53
C ASN A 56 46.60 10.09 0.04
N GLY A 57 45.84 10.97 -0.62
CA GLY A 57 44.52 10.66 -1.19
C GLY A 57 43.41 10.34 -0.17
N LYS A 58 43.67 10.45 1.14
CA LYS A 58 42.64 10.29 2.18
C LYS A 58 41.80 11.57 2.24
N THR A 59 40.48 11.45 2.01
CA THR A 59 39.54 12.56 2.19
C THR A 59 39.52 12.98 3.65
N MET A 60 40.06 14.16 3.96
CA MET A 60 39.99 14.76 5.28
C MET A 60 38.90 15.83 5.30
N VAL A 61 38.15 15.90 6.40
CA VAL A 61 37.22 16.97 6.73
C VAL A 61 37.87 17.80 7.82
N ALA A 62 37.89 19.12 7.63
CA ALA A 62 38.38 20.02 8.64
C ALA A 62 37.57 21.31 8.65
N SER A 63 37.31 21.84 9.85
CA SER A 63 36.64 23.12 10.00
C SER A 63 37.04 23.82 11.29
N ARG A 64 37.03 25.15 11.27
CA ARG A 64 37.06 25.94 12.50
C ARG A 64 35.63 26.07 13.02
N VAL A 65 35.40 25.84 14.30
CA VAL A 65 34.07 25.79 14.92
C VAL A 65 33.95 26.78 16.07
N ALA A 66 32.75 26.91 16.62
CA ALA A 66 32.47 27.72 17.81
C ALA A 66 33.01 29.16 17.65
N ASP A 67 32.68 29.78 16.51
CA ASP A 67 33.12 31.14 16.15
C ASP A 67 34.66 31.27 16.15
N HIS A 68 35.32 30.31 15.49
CA HIS A 68 36.78 30.18 15.37
C HIS A 68 37.55 29.79 16.65
N ALA A 69 36.87 29.45 17.74
CA ALA A 69 37.51 29.09 19.01
C ALA A 69 38.13 27.67 19.06
N ALA A 70 37.92 26.83 18.04
CA ALA A 70 38.56 25.53 17.94
C ALA A 70 38.65 25.02 16.49
N TRP A 71 39.50 24.03 16.29
CA TRP A 71 39.68 23.30 15.04
C TRP A 71 39.21 21.86 15.23
N ILE A 72 38.50 21.32 14.24
CA ILE A 72 38.11 19.90 14.24
C ILE A 72 38.60 19.25 12.95
N PHE A 73 39.19 18.06 13.07
CA PHE A 73 39.66 17.22 11.97
C PHE A 73 39.06 15.82 12.09
N THR A 74 38.65 15.24 10.97
CA THR A 74 38.17 13.85 10.86
C THR A 74 38.18 13.38 9.41
N ASP A 75 38.36 12.10 9.15
CA ASP A 75 38.17 11.51 7.82
C ASP A 75 36.88 10.69 7.71
N PHE A 76 36.09 10.62 8.80
CA PHE A 76 34.90 9.78 8.96
C PHE A 76 35.09 8.30 8.61
N LYS A 77 36.34 7.83 8.53
CA LYS A 77 36.65 6.42 8.35
C LYS A 77 36.56 5.71 9.68
N ILE A 78 36.21 4.43 9.59
CA ILE A 78 36.24 3.53 10.74
C ILE A 78 37.57 2.79 10.66
N GLU A 79 38.50 3.13 11.54
CA GLU A 79 39.79 2.46 11.71
C GLU A 79 39.77 1.79 13.10
N ASN A 80 40.11 0.49 13.16
CA ASN A 80 40.03 -0.33 14.38
C ASN A 80 38.66 -0.30 15.09
N GLY A 81 37.57 -0.13 14.33
CA GLY A 81 36.20 -0.07 14.86
C GLY A 81 35.76 1.30 15.34
N PHE A 82 36.62 2.33 15.28
CA PHE A 82 36.30 3.68 15.71
C PHE A 82 36.31 4.69 14.57
N SER A 83 35.35 5.60 14.58
CA SER A 83 35.53 6.90 13.94
C SER A 83 36.33 7.83 14.86
N ARG A 84 37.18 8.68 14.25
CA ARG A 84 38.12 9.52 15.00
C ARG A 84 37.88 11.00 14.72
N PHE A 85 37.89 11.79 15.79
CA PHE A 85 37.87 13.26 15.73
C PHE A 85 39.03 13.80 16.55
N LEU A 86 39.82 14.69 15.94
CA LEU A 86 40.79 15.51 16.65
C LEU A 86 40.20 16.91 16.83
N VAL A 87 40.10 17.37 18.07
CA VAL A 87 39.63 18.71 18.44
C VAL A 87 40.79 19.47 19.06
N LEU A 88 41.24 20.53 18.39
CA LEU A 88 42.24 21.45 18.93
C LEU A 88 41.53 22.68 19.49
N ASN A 89 41.52 22.81 20.81
CA ASN A 89 40.93 23.92 21.52
C ASN A 89 41.86 25.14 21.52
N GLU A 90 41.40 26.25 20.96
CA GLU A 90 42.14 27.51 20.91
C GLU A 90 41.67 28.46 22.02
N ALA A 91 40.35 28.60 22.19
CA ALA A 91 39.75 29.55 23.12
C ALA A 91 38.38 29.13 23.69
N MET A 92 37.97 27.87 23.53
CA MET A 92 36.71 27.40 24.11
C MET A 92 36.82 27.28 25.63
N THR A 93 35.79 27.77 26.32
CA THR A 93 35.54 27.43 27.73
C THR A 93 35.28 25.93 27.91
N GLN A 94 35.45 25.40 29.12
CA GLN A 94 35.19 23.98 29.42
C GLN A 94 33.78 23.54 29.00
N ARG A 95 32.77 24.39 29.23
CA ARG A 95 31.38 24.11 28.84
C ARG A 95 31.16 24.18 27.32
N GLN A 96 31.88 25.04 26.61
CA GLN A 96 31.88 25.03 25.14
C GLN A 96 32.52 23.76 24.62
N ALA A 97 33.68 23.37 25.15
CA ALA A 97 34.36 22.13 24.75
C ALA A 97 33.48 20.89 24.97
N GLY A 98 32.84 20.76 26.14
CA GLY A 98 31.91 19.66 26.41
C GLY A 98 30.76 19.58 25.42
N ARG A 99 30.11 20.73 25.11
CA ARG A 99 29.04 20.77 24.10
C ARG A 99 29.54 20.46 22.69
N THR A 100 30.73 20.92 22.32
CA THR A 100 31.33 20.62 21.01
C THR A 100 31.58 19.11 20.87
N VAL A 101 32.18 18.48 21.89
CA VAL A 101 32.41 17.03 21.90
C VAL A 101 31.09 16.26 21.85
N GLN A 102 30.10 16.64 22.65
CA GLN A 102 28.77 16.03 22.62
C GLN A 102 28.15 16.11 21.22
N ARG A 103 28.22 17.26 20.56
CA ARG A 103 27.70 17.44 19.19
C ARG A 103 28.39 16.53 18.18
N LEU A 104 29.72 16.35 18.28
CA LEU A 104 30.43 15.41 17.41
C LEU A 104 29.97 13.97 17.61
N LEU A 105 29.81 13.54 18.87
CA LEU A 105 29.29 12.21 19.20
C LEU A 105 27.86 12.01 18.68
N GLU A 106 27.01 13.03 18.80
CA GLU A 106 25.64 13.01 18.28
C GLU A 106 25.61 12.99 16.75
N ILE A 107 26.44 13.77 16.07
CA ILE A 107 26.59 13.75 14.61
C ILE A 107 26.91 12.34 14.14
N GLU A 108 27.91 11.70 14.75
CA GLU A 108 28.33 10.37 14.34
C GLU A 108 27.28 9.31 14.66
N SER A 109 26.70 9.37 15.86
CA SER A 109 25.63 8.47 16.29
C SER A 109 24.43 8.54 15.34
N TYR A 110 23.93 9.74 15.08
CA TYR A 110 22.77 9.94 14.21
C TYR A 110 23.09 9.69 12.74
N ARG A 111 24.32 9.94 12.27
CA ARG A 111 24.76 9.57 10.91
C ARG A 111 24.63 8.06 10.70
N MET A 112 25.17 7.27 11.63
CA MET A 112 25.12 5.82 11.53
C MET A 112 23.69 5.30 11.65
N MET A 113 22.90 5.85 12.58
CA MET A 113 21.49 5.48 12.73
C MET A 113 20.65 5.84 11.49
N ALA A 114 20.91 6.97 10.84
CA ALA A 114 20.25 7.36 9.60
C ALA A 114 20.58 6.37 8.47
N LEU A 115 21.85 5.98 8.35
CA LEU A 115 22.32 5.06 7.30
C LEU A 115 21.78 3.63 7.41
N LEU A 116 21.18 3.25 8.55
CA LEU A 116 20.46 1.98 8.69
C LEU A 116 19.22 1.89 7.77
N GLY A 117 18.74 3.00 7.22
CA GLY A 117 17.65 3.03 6.24
C GLY A 117 18.10 2.61 4.84
N LEU A 118 19.34 2.91 4.45
CA LEU A 118 19.84 2.68 3.09
C LEU A 118 19.82 1.21 2.64
N PRO A 119 20.27 0.21 3.43
CA PRO A 119 20.19 -1.19 2.99
C PRO A 119 18.74 -1.65 2.81
N VAL A 120 17.83 -1.19 3.66
CA VAL A 120 16.39 -1.46 3.56
C VAL A 120 15.83 -0.86 2.27
N ALA A 121 16.18 0.39 1.95
CA ALA A 121 15.77 1.05 0.71
C ALA A 121 16.24 0.29 -0.54
N LYS A 122 17.49 -0.22 -0.55
CA LYS A 122 18.03 -1.02 -1.67
C LYS A 122 17.34 -2.36 -1.83
N GLU A 123 16.99 -3.02 -0.73
CA GLU A 123 16.24 -4.27 -0.75
C GLU A 123 14.83 -4.06 -1.31
N VAL A 124 14.09 -3.14 -0.70
CA VAL A 124 12.71 -2.80 -1.08
C VAL A 124 12.65 -2.28 -2.51
N GLY A 125 13.61 -1.46 -2.94
CA GLY A 125 13.62 -0.89 -4.27
C GLY A 125 13.66 -1.93 -5.40
N ARG A 126 14.31 -3.08 -5.18
CA ARG A 126 14.31 -4.19 -6.16
C ARG A 126 12.93 -4.84 -6.26
N TRP A 127 12.32 -5.14 -5.11
CA TRP A 127 10.98 -5.71 -5.05
C TRP A 127 9.92 -4.74 -5.61
N LEU A 128 10.04 -3.45 -5.31
CA LEU A 128 9.12 -2.42 -5.74
C LEU A 128 9.08 -2.30 -7.27
N TYR A 129 10.24 -2.41 -7.94
CA TYR A 129 10.31 -2.42 -9.40
C TYR A 129 9.53 -3.59 -10.02
N SER A 130 9.64 -4.80 -9.46
CA SER A 130 8.84 -5.94 -9.92
C SER A 130 7.35 -5.75 -9.68
N SER A 131 6.96 -5.20 -8.53
CA SER A 131 5.56 -4.97 -8.18
C SER A 131 4.91 -3.87 -9.04
N GLU A 132 5.64 -2.79 -9.35
CA GLU A 132 5.20 -1.75 -10.28
C GLU A 132 4.96 -2.31 -11.69
N ARG A 133 5.85 -3.21 -12.16
CA ARG A 133 5.69 -3.90 -13.44
C ARG A 133 4.50 -4.86 -13.42
N GLN A 134 4.35 -5.65 -12.35
CA GLN A 134 3.22 -6.55 -12.17
C GLN A 134 1.88 -5.79 -12.21
N LEU A 135 1.80 -4.61 -11.58
CA LEU A 135 0.61 -3.76 -11.68
C LEU A 135 0.34 -3.33 -13.12
N ALA A 136 1.36 -2.91 -13.87
CA ALA A 136 1.20 -2.51 -15.27
C ALA A 136 0.69 -3.69 -16.13
N ASP A 137 1.28 -4.87 -15.96
CA ASP A 137 0.88 -6.08 -16.69
C ASP A 137 -0.56 -6.50 -16.34
N LEU A 138 -0.96 -6.38 -15.06
CA LEU A 138 -2.34 -6.64 -14.63
C LEU A 138 -3.33 -5.65 -15.25
N MET A 139 -2.97 -4.37 -15.36
CA MET A 139 -3.82 -3.37 -16.00
C MET A 139 -4.01 -3.65 -17.49
N ASP A 140 -2.98 -4.10 -18.19
CA ASP A 140 -3.09 -4.52 -19.60
C ASP A 140 -3.98 -5.76 -19.76
N GLN A 141 -3.92 -6.70 -18.82
CA GLN A 141 -4.80 -7.87 -18.80
C GLN A 141 -6.27 -7.47 -18.57
N ILE A 142 -6.54 -6.56 -17.62
CA ILE A 142 -7.90 -6.05 -17.34
C ILE A 142 -8.48 -5.33 -18.56
N ASN A 143 -7.67 -4.59 -19.31
CA ASN A 143 -8.11 -3.91 -20.51
C ASN A 143 -8.40 -4.88 -21.67
N ARG A 144 -7.74 -6.04 -21.72
CA ARG A 144 -7.97 -7.09 -22.72
C ARG A 144 -8.99 -8.14 -22.28
N ALA A 145 -9.41 -8.13 -21.02
CA ALA A 145 -10.34 -9.08 -20.46
C ALA A 145 -11.66 -9.06 -21.24
N GLY A 146 -12.04 -10.22 -21.75
CA GLY A 146 -13.27 -10.42 -22.52
C GLY A 146 -14.34 -11.22 -21.76
N SER A 147 -14.00 -11.78 -20.59
CA SER A 147 -14.91 -12.58 -19.77
C SER A 147 -14.95 -12.11 -18.30
N PRO A 148 -16.09 -12.31 -17.60
CA PRO A 148 -16.20 -12.05 -16.16
C PRO A 148 -15.21 -12.85 -15.32
N GLU A 149 -14.87 -14.08 -15.74
CA GLU A 149 -13.87 -14.92 -15.09
C GLU A 149 -12.48 -14.29 -15.12
N ASP A 150 -12.07 -13.71 -16.26
CA ASP A 150 -10.78 -13.01 -16.39
C ASP A 150 -10.72 -11.79 -15.45
N GLU A 151 -11.82 -11.02 -15.35
CA GLU A 151 -11.90 -9.87 -14.45
C GLU A 151 -11.81 -10.29 -12.97
N ARG A 152 -12.43 -11.40 -12.58
CA ARG A 152 -12.33 -11.95 -11.21
C ARG A 152 -10.92 -12.41 -10.88
N LEU A 153 -10.23 -13.06 -11.82
CA LEU A 153 -8.83 -13.48 -11.65
C LEU A 153 -7.92 -12.26 -11.47
N ALA A 154 -8.10 -11.22 -12.30
CA ALA A 154 -7.36 -9.98 -12.18
C ALA A 154 -7.61 -9.26 -10.84
N LEU A 155 -8.86 -9.27 -10.34
CA LEU A 155 -9.20 -8.68 -9.04
C LEU A 155 -8.53 -9.42 -7.88
N SER A 156 -8.46 -10.75 -7.95
CA SER A 156 -7.73 -11.57 -6.97
C SER A 156 -6.24 -11.23 -6.98
N ALA A 157 -5.62 -11.15 -8.16
CA ALA A 157 -4.21 -10.79 -8.30
C ALA A 157 -3.91 -9.36 -7.79
N LEU A 158 -4.77 -8.39 -8.09
CA LEU A 158 -4.67 -7.03 -7.55
C LEU A 158 -4.81 -6.99 -6.03
N SER A 159 -5.70 -7.80 -5.45
CA SER A 159 -5.88 -7.88 -4.00
C SER A 159 -4.65 -8.46 -3.30
N THR A 160 -4.03 -9.48 -3.91
CA THR A 160 -2.75 -10.03 -3.43
C THR A 160 -1.65 -8.97 -3.49
N LEU A 161 -1.50 -8.29 -4.63
CA LEU A 161 -0.52 -7.22 -4.80
C LEU A 161 -0.73 -6.09 -3.78
N ALA A 162 -1.99 -5.71 -3.51
CA ALA A 162 -2.32 -4.71 -2.50
C ALA A 162 -1.81 -5.13 -1.11
N SER A 163 -2.08 -6.37 -0.71
CA SER A 163 -1.63 -6.92 0.57
C SER A 163 -0.10 -6.93 0.70
N GLU A 164 0.61 -7.32 -0.36
CA GLU A 164 2.08 -7.33 -0.37
C GLU A 164 2.66 -5.91 -0.26
N VAL A 165 2.06 -4.93 -0.95
CA VAL A 165 2.45 -3.51 -0.87
C VAL A 165 2.20 -2.96 0.53
N GLU A 166 1.03 -3.20 1.12
CA GLU A 166 0.73 -2.76 2.49
C GLU A 166 1.68 -3.39 3.51
N HIS A 167 2.00 -4.68 3.36
CA HIS A 167 2.97 -5.35 4.21
C HIS A 167 4.37 -4.72 4.08
N SER A 168 4.79 -4.42 2.85
CA SER A 168 6.07 -3.76 2.56
C SER A 168 6.16 -2.37 3.19
N VAL A 169 5.09 -1.57 3.07
CA VAL A 169 4.97 -0.25 3.71
C VAL A 169 5.05 -0.39 5.23
N ALA A 170 4.18 -1.19 5.85
CA ALA A 170 4.11 -1.34 7.30
C ALA A 170 5.47 -1.75 7.92
N ARG A 171 6.23 -2.61 7.24
CA ARG A 171 7.54 -3.09 7.71
C ARG A 171 8.65 -2.03 7.62
N THR A 172 8.48 -1.00 6.80
CA THR A 172 9.56 -0.06 6.43
C THR A 172 9.31 1.38 6.88
N THR A 173 8.04 1.77 7.11
CA THR A 173 7.65 3.12 7.53
C THR A 173 8.44 3.63 8.73
N PHE A 174 8.56 2.83 9.80
CA PHE A 174 9.32 3.23 10.99
C PHE A 174 10.79 3.51 10.65
N ARG A 175 11.43 2.66 9.85
CA ARG A 175 12.86 2.79 9.52
C ARG A 175 13.13 4.00 8.64
N PHE A 176 12.30 4.26 7.63
CA PHE A 176 12.47 5.45 6.78
C PHE A 176 12.13 6.75 7.53
N GLY A 177 11.09 6.74 8.36
CA GLY A 177 10.79 7.85 9.27
C GLY A 177 11.95 8.15 10.22
N ALA A 178 12.52 7.12 10.85
CA ALA A 178 13.70 7.26 11.70
C ALA A 178 14.92 7.79 10.93
N ALA A 179 15.19 7.27 9.73
CA ALA A 179 16.31 7.74 8.90
C ALA A 179 16.20 9.24 8.59
N LYS A 180 14.99 9.71 8.24
CA LYS A 180 14.70 11.14 8.00
C LYS A 180 14.89 11.98 9.26
N ALA A 181 14.40 11.52 10.40
CA ALA A 181 14.55 12.23 11.68
C ALA A 181 16.03 12.34 12.09
N TYR A 182 16.79 11.24 12.02
CA TYR A 182 18.21 11.24 12.36
C TYR A 182 19.04 12.09 11.39
N HIS A 183 18.74 12.07 10.09
CA HIS A 183 19.36 12.98 9.14
C HIS A 183 19.14 14.46 9.53
N SER A 184 17.93 14.81 9.93
CA SER A 184 17.61 16.18 10.37
C SER A 184 18.42 16.57 11.61
N LEU A 185 18.57 15.65 12.57
CA LEU A 185 19.41 15.87 13.75
C LEU A 185 20.89 16.05 13.39
N VAL A 186 21.44 15.26 12.46
CA VAL A 186 22.82 15.44 11.98
C VAL A 186 23.02 16.86 11.44
N MET A 187 22.13 17.32 10.55
CA MET A 187 22.25 18.65 9.95
C MET A 187 22.11 19.76 10.98
N GLN A 188 21.17 19.62 11.93
CA GLN A 188 21.01 20.56 13.04
C GLN A 188 22.28 20.66 13.89
N ARG A 189 22.92 19.53 14.23
CA ARG A 189 24.15 19.53 15.03
C ARG A 189 25.33 20.13 14.30
N ILE A 190 25.42 19.94 12.98
CA ILE A 190 26.44 20.58 12.14
C ILE A 190 26.23 22.10 12.10
N GLU A 191 25.00 22.57 11.92
CA GLU A 191 24.68 24.00 11.96
C GLU A 191 25.07 24.62 13.32
N GLU A 192 24.73 23.92 14.40
CA GLU A 192 25.06 24.32 15.76
C GLU A 192 26.57 24.39 16.07
N LEU A 193 27.41 23.64 15.34
CA LEU A 193 28.88 23.75 15.47
C LEU A 193 29.39 25.13 15.01
N ARG A 194 28.63 25.88 14.20
CA ARG A 194 29.05 27.15 13.60
C ARG A 194 30.37 26.99 12.87
N GLU A 195 30.41 26.01 11.97
CA GLU A 195 31.61 25.71 11.21
C GLU A 195 31.96 26.82 10.21
N SER A 196 33.25 27.03 10.04
CA SER A 196 33.83 27.94 9.08
C SER A 196 34.91 27.21 8.29
N ARG A 197 34.96 27.52 7.00
CA ARG A 197 35.80 26.80 6.04
C ARG A 197 37.28 27.00 6.31
N ILE A 198 38.04 25.91 6.21
CA ILE A 198 39.49 25.93 6.05
C ILE A 198 39.80 25.75 4.55
N SER A 199 40.67 26.59 4.00
CA SER A 199 40.99 26.55 2.56
C SER A 199 41.51 25.17 2.15
N GLY A 200 40.99 24.64 1.04
CA GLY A 200 41.40 23.34 0.49
C GLY A 200 40.76 22.11 1.15
N LEU A 201 39.95 22.26 2.21
CA LEU A 201 39.31 21.15 2.91
C LEU A 201 37.77 21.30 2.92
N PRO A 202 37.02 20.20 2.76
CA PRO A 202 35.56 20.22 2.90
C PRO A 202 35.16 20.43 4.36
N THR A 203 34.03 21.10 4.56
CA THR A 203 33.40 21.22 5.87
C THR A 203 32.56 19.98 6.22
N PHE A 204 32.06 19.88 7.45
CA PHE A 204 31.18 18.79 7.86
C PHE A 204 29.88 18.80 7.06
N ASN A 205 29.29 19.97 6.84
CA ASN A 205 28.09 20.13 6.03
C ASN A 205 28.33 19.63 4.59
N GLU A 206 29.42 20.08 3.94
CA GLU A 206 29.74 19.66 2.58
C GLU A 206 29.99 18.15 2.47
N PHE A 207 30.68 17.59 3.48
CA PHE A 207 30.92 16.16 3.54
C PHE A 207 29.60 15.38 3.69
N MET A 208 28.70 15.80 4.59
CA MET A 208 27.41 15.13 4.78
C MET A 208 26.51 15.26 3.54
N GLN A 209 26.50 16.42 2.88
CA GLN A 209 25.77 16.59 1.62
C GLN A 209 26.25 15.62 0.53
N ARG A 210 27.54 15.27 0.52
CA ARG A 210 28.10 14.34 -0.48
C ARG A 210 28.01 12.88 -0.07
N ARG A 211 28.08 12.56 1.22
CA ARG A 211 28.25 11.18 1.72
C ARG A 211 27.05 10.62 2.48
N LEU A 212 26.20 11.47 3.06
CA LEU A 212 25.00 11.06 3.78
C LEU A 212 23.73 11.31 2.96
N LEU A 213 23.58 12.53 2.42
CA LEU A 213 22.36 12.96 1.73
C LEU A 213 21.92 12.05 0.57
N PRO A 214 22.80 11.51 -0.30
CA PRO A 214 22.37 10.60 -1.35
C PRO A 214 21.68 9.33 -0.81
N GLY A 215 22.14 8.82 0.33
CA GLY A 215 21.50 7.69 1.00
C GLY A 215 20.12 8.04 1.53
N MET A 216 19.96 9.26 2.05
CA MET A 216 18.67 9.76 2.57
C MET A 216 17.66 9.99 1.45
N ASN A 217 18.10 10.62 0.35
CA ASN A 217 17.28 10.80 -0.85
C ASN A 217 16.81 9.45 -1.42
N THR A 218 17.64 8.41 -1.34
CA THR A 218 17.24 7.05 -1.75
C THR A 218 16.13 6.51 -0.84
N CYS A 219 16.25 6.67 0.48
CA CYS A 219 15.21 6.24 1.42
C CYS A 219 13.88 6.97 1.15
N GLU A 220 13.93 8.29 0.98
CA GLU A 220 12.75 9.11 0.69
C GLU A 220 12.10 8.74 -0.65
N ALA A 221 12.90 8.54 -1.71
CA ALA A 221 12.40 8.14 -3.01
C ALA A 221 11.70 6.77 -2.98
N ILE A 222 12.24 5.80 -2.24
CA ILE A 222 11.61 4.48 -2.09
C ILE A 222 10.32 4.56 -1.26
N SER A 223 10.33 5.29 -0.15
CA SER A 223 9.12 5.52 0.67
C SER A 223 7.99 6.12 -0.17
N ARG A 224 8.29 7.18 -0.94
CA ARG A 224 7.31 7.83 -1.81
C ARG A 224 6.79 6.88 -2.90
N ARG A 225 7.67 6.10 -3.54
CA ARG A 225 7.25 5.13 -4.57
C ARG A 225 6.36 4.02 -4.00
N GLN A 226 6.60 3.58 -2.76
CA GLN A 226 5.70 2.60 -2.11
C GLN A 226 4.31 3.19 -1.88
N GLU A 227 4.22 4.43 -1.39
CA GLU A 227 2.94 5.15 -1.21
C GLU A 227 2.21 5.35 -2.54
N GLU A 228 2.93 5.77 -3.59
CA GLU A 228 2.38 5.91 -4.94
C GLU A 228 1.87 4.58 -5.50
N LEU A 229 2.61 3.48 -5.31
CA LEU A 229 2.18 2.16 -5.73
C LEU A 229 0.94 1.71 -4.96
N SER A 230 0.93 1.82 -3.63
CA SER A 230 -0.24 1.49 -2.79
C SER A 230 -1.49 2.24 -3.29
N ALA A 231 -1.36 3.56 -3.48
CA ALA A 231 -2.47 4.37 -3.95
C ALA A 231 -2.94 3.99 -5.36
N ARG A 232 -2.02 3.63 -6.27
CA ARG A 232 -2.37 3.13 -7.61
C ARG A 232 -3.07 1.78 -7.55
N VAL A 233 -2.58 0.83 -6.76
CA VAL A 233 -3.23 -0.48 -6.59
C VAL A 233 -4.64 -0.31 -6.02
N ALA A 234 -4.80 0.47 -4.94
CA ALA A 234 -6.09 0.72 -4.32
C ALA A 234 -7.11 1.32 -5.31
N ARG A 235 -6.71 2.33 -6.09
CA ARG A 235 -7.58 2.92 -7.12
C ARG A 235 -7.99 1.91 -8.19
N ASN A 236 -7.04 1.13 -8.71
CA ASN A 236 -7.33 0.13 -9.75
C ASN A 236 -8.22 -1.01 -9.23
N SER A 237 -8.01 -1.48 -8.01
CA SER A 237 -8.88 -2.46 -7.35
C SER A 237 -10.31 -1.95 -7.21
N GLN A 238 -10.49 -0.67 -6.83
CA GLN A 238 -11.81 -0.07 -6.72
C GLN A 238 -12.52 0.05 -8.07
N LEU A 239 -11.80 0.45 -9.13
CA LEU A 239 -12.34 0.54 -10.48
C LEU A 239 -12.76 -0.83 -11.02
N LEU A 240 -11.90 -1.84 -10.86
CA LEU A 240 -12.21 -3.20 -11.33
C LEU A 240 -13.40 -3.79 -10.56
N ARG A 241 -13.46 -3.61 -9.24
CA ARG A 241 -14.62 -4.02 -8.43
C ARG A 241 -15.90 -3.39 -8.95
N THR A 242 -15.89 -2.09 -9.23
CA THR A 242 -17.05 -1.37 -9.79
C THR A 242 -17.46 -1.95 -11.14
N ARG A 243 -16.51 -2.26 -12.03
CA ARG A 243 -16.78 -2.88 -13.34
C ARG A 243 -17.42 -4.26 -13.20
N VAL A 244 -16.89 -5.11 -12.32
CA VAL A 244 -17.44 -6.44 -12.02
C VAL A 244 -18.87 -6.34 -11.45
N ASP A 245 -19.10 -5.40 -10.52
CA ASP A 245 -20.41 -5.19 -9.92
C ASP A 245 -21.46 -4.77 -10.98
N ILE A 246 -21.10 -3.86 -11.90
CA ILE A 246 -21.97 -3.44 -13.02
C ILE A 246 -22.28 -4.61 -13.95
N GLU A 247 -21.30 -5.44 -14.29
CA GLU A 247 -21.50 -6.58 -15.18
C GLU A 247 -22.41 -7.65 -14.53
N LEU A 248 -22.27 -7.87 -13.22
CA LEU A 248 -23.17 -8.74 -12.47
C LEU A 248 -24.60 -8.20 -12.43
N GLU A 249 -24.78 -6.90 -12.21
CA GLU A 249 -26.10 -6.27 -12.28
C GLU A 249 -26.73 -6.40 -13.67
N ARG A 250 -25.94 -6.21 -14.74
CA ARG A 250 -26.38 -6.39 -16.13
C ARG A 250 -26.86 -7.82 -16.38
N GLN A 251 -26.10 -8.83 -15.97
CA GLN A 251 -26.49 -10.24 -16.10
C GLN A 251 -27.78 -10.56 -15.32
N ASN A 252 -27.93 -10.03 -14.10
CA ASN A 252 -29.14 -10.20 -13.32
C ASN A 252 -30.36 -9.57 -13.99
N GLN A 253 -30.22 -8.37 -14.57
CA GLN A 253 -31.31 -7.73 -15.33
C GLN A 253 -31.71 -8.54 -16.57
N GLU A 254 -30.74 -9.09 -17.30
CA GLU A 254 -31.00 -9.94 -18.47
C GLU A 254 -31.73 -11.23 -18.09
N LEU A 255 -31.32 -11.87 -17.00
CA LEU A 255 -32.00 -13.05 -16.46
C LEU A 255 -33.45 -12.75 -16.08
N LEU A 256 -33.69 -11.64 -15.37
CA LEU A 256 -35.04 -11.21 -15.00
C LEU A 256 -35.90 -10.88 -16.22
N ALA A 257 -35.32 -10.27 -17.25
CA ALA A 257 -36.03 -9.99 -18.51
C ALA A 257 -36.43 -11.29 -19.24
N GLN A 258 -35.52 -12.27 -19.30
CA GLN A 258 -35.80 -13.59 -19.89
C GLN A 258 -36.87 -14.35 -19.10
N MET A 259 -36.84 -14.28 -17.77
CA MET A 259 -37.89 -14.86 -16.91
C MET A 259 -39.25 -14.22 -17.18
N ASN A 260 -39.32 -12.88 -17.23
CA ASN A 260 -40.56 -12.16 -17.54
C ASN A 260 -41.10 -12.53 -18.93
N GLN A 261 -40.23 -12.69 -19.92
CA GLN A 261 -40.63 -13.10 -21.26
C GLN A 261 -41.21 -14.53 -21.26
N ARG A 262 -40.56 -15.47 -20.56
CA ARG A 262 -41.06 -16.83 -20.39
C ARG A 262 -42.41 -16.85 -19.66
N ALA A 263 -42.55 -16.10 -18.57
CA ALA A 263 -43.81 -15.99 -17.84
C ALA A 263 -44.95 -15.46 -18.72
N ARG A 264 -44.68 -14.42 -19.53
CA ARG A 264 -45.67 -13.91 -20.51
C ARG A 264 -46.03 -14.95 -21.56
N LEU A 265 -45.06 -15.73 -22.05
CA LEU A 265 -45.33 -16.79 -23.02
C LEU A 265 -46.19 -17.90 -22.41
N GLN A 266 -45.91 -18.28 -21.16
CA GLN A 266 -46.71 -19.24 -20.40
C GLN A 266 -48.15 -18.74 -20.21
N LEU A 267 -48.33 -17.46 -19.87
CA LEU A 267 -49.66 -16.85 -19.76
C LEU A 267 -50.43 -16.90 -21.09
N ARG A 268 -49.78 -16.60 -22.22
CA ARG A 268 -50.42 -16.70 -23.55
C ARG A 268 -50.79 -18.13 -23.91
N LEU A 269 -49.91 -19.10 -23.66
CA LEU A 269 -50.22 -20.51 -23.90
C LEU A 269 -51.39 -20.97 -23.03
N GLN A 270 -51.41 -20.59 -21.76
CA GLN A 270 -52.53 -20.88 -20.87
C GLN A 270 -53.83 -20.23 -21.39
N GLU A 271 -53.77 -18.98 -21.85
CA GLU A 271 -54.92 -18.30 -22.45
C GLU A 271 -55.44 -19.01 -23.71
N THR A 272 -54.55 -19.53 -24.57
CA THR A 272 -54.96 -20.33 -25.74
C THR A 272 -55.60 -21.65 -25.35
N VAL A 273 -55.09 -22.34 -24.32
CA VAL A 273 -55.66 -23.59 -23.79
C VAL A 273 -57.04 -23.33 -23.17
N GLU A 274 -57.17 -22.22 -22.44
CA GLU A 274 -58.46 -21.81 -21.87
C GLU A 274 -59.48 -21.50 -22.98
N GLY A 275 -59.07 -20.81 -24.06
CA GLY A 275 -59.94 -20.58 -25.22
C GLY A 275 -60.42 -21.88 -25.87
N LEU A 276 -59.53 -22.87 -26.03
CA LEU A 276 -59.88 -24.20 -26.54
C LEU A 276 -60.83 -24.95 -25.58
N SER A 277 -60.62 -24.80 -24.27
CA SER A 277 -61.47 -25.45 -23.25
C SER A 277 -62.93 -25.00 -23.33
N VAL A 278 -63.19 -23.74 -23.70
CA VAL A 278 -64.57 -23.23 -23.90
C VAL A 278 -65.26 -24.00 -25.03
N VAL A 279 -64.56 -24.24 -26.15
CA VAL A 279 -65.12 -25.00 -27.28
C VAL A 279 -65.42 -26.44 -26.87
N VAL A 280 -64.46 -27.10 -26.21
CA VAL A 280 -64.60 -28.49 -25.76
C VAL A 280 -65.74 -28.66 -24.75
N LEU A 281 -65.81 -27.77 -23.74
CA LEU A 281 -66.87 -27.78 -22.73
C LEU A 281 -68.24 -27.47 -23.34
N THR A 282 -68.32 -26.55 -24.31
CA THR A 282 -69.57 -26.22 -25.01
C THR A 282 -70.08 -27.43 -25.81
N TYR A 283 -69.18 -28.15 -26.49
CA TYR A 283 -69.53 -29.37 -27.23
C TYR A 283 -70.00 -30.50 -26.31
N TYR A 284 -69.27 -30.79 -25.23
CA TYR A 284 -69.69 -31.83 -24.28
C TYR A 284 -70.98 -31.44 -23.54
N GLY A 285 -71.12 -30.16 -23.17
CA GLY A 285 -72.33 -29.65 -22.52
C GLY A 285 -73.57 -29.76 -23.41
N SER A 286 -73.45 -29.40 -24.70
CA SER A 286 -74.57 -29.51 -25.65
C SER A 286 -74.96 -30.97 -25.92
N GLN A 287 -73.99 -31.89 -25.98
CA GLN A 287 -74.27 -33.33 -26.03
C GLN A 287 -75.04 -33.81 -24.80
N LEU A 288 -74.66 -33.34 -23.60
CA LEU A 288 -75.36 -33.71 -22.36
C LEU A 288 -76.83 -33.26 -22.41
N VAL A 289 -77.08 -32.03 -22.84
CA VAL A 289 -78.45 -31.50 -23.02
C VAL A 289 -79.20 -32.28 -24.09
N ALA A 290 -78.55 -32.68 -25.19
CA ALA A 290 -79.15 -33.52 -26.22
C ALA A 290 -79.61 -34.88 -25.70
N TYR A 291 -78.80 -35.53 -24.87
CA TYR A 291 -79.18 -36.81 -24.23
C TYR A 291 -80.33 -36.62 -23.24
N LEU A 292 -80.29 -35.56 -22.42
CA LEU A 292 -81.37 -35.25 -21.48
C LEU A 292 -82.68 -34.93 -22.19
N ALA A 293 -82.65 -34.14 -23.27
CA ALA A 293 -83.82 -33.78 -24.07
C ALA A 293 -84.44 -34.99 -24.79
N LYS A 294 -83.60 -35.93 -25.26
CA LYS A 294 -84.08 -37.22 -25.79
C LYS A 294 -84.73 -38.10 -24.72
N GLY A 295 -84.20 -38.08 -23.49
CA GLY A 295 -84.74 -38.84 -22.36
C GLY A 295 -86.05 -38.27 -21.77
N SER A 296 -86.27 -36.96 -21.89
CA SER A 296 -87.45 -36.25 -21.35
C SER A 296 -88.59 -36.07 -22.35
N LYS A 297 -88.54 -36.75 -23.50
CA LYS A 297 -89.51 -36.63 -24.61
C LYS A 297 -90.96 -36.92 -24.22
N HIS A 298 -91.19 -37.61 -23.09
CA HIS A 298 -92.52 -37.88 -22.54
C HIS A 298 -93.05 -36.80 -21.58
N LEU A 299 -92.24 -35.82 -21.18
CA LEU A 299 -92.62 -34.75 -20.24
C LEU A 299 -92.95 -33.41 -20.92
N HIS A 300 -92.48 -33.15 -22.16
CA HIS A 300 -92.65 -31.85 -22.82
C HIS A 300 -92.92 -32.01 -24.32
N HIS A 301 -93.79 -31.15 -24.89
CA HIS A 301 -94.22 -31.16 -26.31
C HIS A 301 -93.28 -30.37 -27.25
N LEU A 302 -92.07 -30.04 -26.79
CA LEU A 302 -91.11 -29.22 -27.54
C LEU A 302 -90.21 -30.12 -28.40
N ASP A 303 -89.91 -29.64 -29.60
CA ASP A 303 -89.05 -30.38 -30.53
C ASP A 303 -87.62 -30.48 -29.98
N THR A 304 -87.11 -31.71 -29.92
CA THR A 304 -85.83 -32.02 -29.27
C THR A 304 -84.66 -31.30 -29.95
N ASP A 305 -84.78 -31.07 -31.26
CA ASP A 305 -83.77 -30.38 -32.07
C ASP A 305 -83.73 -28.87 -31.83
N ILE A 306 -84.86 -28.25 -31.45
CA ILE A 306 -84.92 -26.82 -31.10
C ILE A 306 -84.27 -26.60 -29.74
N ILE A 307 -84.51 -27.49 -28.77
CA ILE A 307 -83.93 -27.41 -27.43
C ILE A 307 -82.40 -27.52 -27.50
N THR A 308 -81.86 -28.46 -28.27
CA THR A 308 -80.41 -28.58 -28.47
C THR A 308 -79.82 -27.39 -29.20
N ALA A 309 -80.46 -26.92 -30.28
CA ALA A 309 -79.98 -25.76 -31.04
C ALA A 309 -79.89 -24.48 -30.19
N VAL A 310 -80.88 -24.22 -29.32
CA VAL A 310 -80.87 -23.06 -28.42
C VAL A 310 -79.88 -23.23 -27.26
N SER A 311 -79.63 -24.47 -26.81
CA SER A 311 -78.70 -24.73 -25.71
C SER A 311 -77.23 -24.43 -26.04
N ILE A 312 -76.80 -24.60 -27.30
CA ILE A 312 -75.41 -24.38 -27.73
C ILE A 312 -74.92 -22.94 -27.46
N PRO A 313 -75.59 -21.88 -27.96
CA PRO A 313 -75.16 -20.51 -27.69
C PRO A 313 -75.32 -20.13 -26.22
N LEU A 314 -76.33 -20.66 -25.52
CA LEU A 314 -76.51 -20.41 -24.09
C LEU A 314 -75.34 -20.97 -23.26
N ILE A 315 -74.95 -22.23 -23.49
CA ILE A 315 -73.83 -22.87 -22.80
C ILE A 315 -72.52 -22.18 -23.16
N ALA A 316 -72.31 -21.84 -24.44
CA ALA A 316 -71.11 -21.12 -24.87
C ALA A 316 -70.94 -19.80 -24.11
N VAL A 317 -72.01 -19.00 -23.99
CA VAL A 317 -72.00 -17.72 -23.26
C VAL A 317 -71.75 -17.94 -21.77
N VAL A 318 -72.42 -18.92 -21.15
CA VAL A 318 -72.25 -19.21 -19.71
C VAL A 318 -70.83 -19.68 -19.39
N VAL A 319 -70.27 -20.59 -20.20
CA VAL A 319 -68.91 -21.10 -20.00
C VAL A 319 -67.87 -19.99 -20.24
N ALA A 320 -68.03 -19.21 -21.31
CA ALA A 320 -67.15 -18.07 -21.59
C ALA A 320 -67.23 -16.99 -20.49
N TRP A 321 -68.42 -16.73 -19.96
CA TRP A 321 -68.61 -15.79 -18.86
C TRP A 321 -68.01 -16.31 -17.55
N ALA A 322 -68.15 -17.59 -17.25
CA ALA A 322 -67.58 -18.22 -16.06
C ALA A 322 -66.04 -18.23 -16.09
N THR A 323 -65.43 -18.53 -17.24
CA THR A 323 -63.97 -18.46 -17.41
C THR A 323 -63.46 -17.02 -17.34
N TRP A 324 -64.17 -16.07 -17.97
CA TRP A 324 -63.83 -14.64 -17.89
C TRP A 324 -63.92 -14.10 -16.46
N ARG A 325 -64.96 -14.49 -15.70
CA ARG A 325 -65.14 -14.05 -14.31
C ARG A 325 -64.05 -14.61 -13.39
N ARG A 326 -63.65 -15.87 -13.55
CA ARG A 326 -62.52 -16.47 -12.81
C ARG A 326 -61.20 -15.75 -13.07
N ARG A 327 -60.96 -15.28 -14.30
CA ARG A 327 -59.74 -14.51 -14.61
C ARG A 327 -59.72 -13.17 -13.88
N ARG A 328 -60.85 -12.47 -13.81
CA ARG A 328 -60.94 -11.18 -13.11
C ARG A 328 -60.61 -11.30 -11.63
N THR A 329 -61.05 -12.37 -10.98
CA THR A 329 -60.78 -12.58 -9.54
C THR A 329 -59.32 -12.94 -9.24
N ILE A 330 -58.58 -13.53 -10.20
CA ILE A 330 -57.17 -13.91 -10.01
C ILE A 330 -56.22 -12.73 -10.29
N ASN A 331 -56.61 -11.77 -11.13
CA ASN A 331 -55.81 -10.58 -11.43
C ASN A 331 -55.95 -9.45 -10.38
N GLU A 332 -56.80 -9.61 -9.36
CA GLU A 332 -57.03 -8.63 -8.29
C GLU A 332 -56.29 -8.95 -6.97
N GLU A 333 -55.55 -10.07 -6.91
CA GLU A 333 -54.63 -10.44 -5.80
C GLU A 333 -53.16 -10.25 -6.20
#